data_AF-A0A9L0SMQ4-F1
#
_entry.id   AF-A0A9L0SMQ4-F1
#
_cell.length_a   1.000
_cell.length_b   1.000
_cell.length_c   1.000
_cell.angle_alpha   90.00
_cell.angle_beta   90.00
_cell.angle_gamma   90.00
#
_symmetry.space_group_name_H-M   'P 1'
#
loop_
_entity.id
_entity.type
_entity.pdbx_description
1 polymer ?
#
loop_
_entity_poly.entity_id
_entity_poly.type
_entity_poly.pdbx_seq_one_letter_code
_entity_poly.pdbx_strand_id
1 'polypeptide(L)'
;MALLGALVCCLLAAWHGCPALGLPLAPAGGPRPAPAVDSQSLLPVLSSPSGQRTTIQGDFTWVWPRLFRFSRSGPARACGQFWHVTDLHLDPTYHITDDHTKVCASSKGANASNPGPFGDVLCDSPYHLILSAFDFIKNSGQEASFMIWTGDSPPHVPVHELSTDTVINVIANMTTTIQSLFPNLQVFPALGNHDYWPQDQLPIVTSKVYDAVANLWKPWLDEEAIHTLRKGGFYSQKVSTNLNLRIISLNTNLYYGPNIVTLNKTDPANQFEWLENTLNISQQNKEKVYIIAHIPVGYLPYTVGTTAMREYYNEKLIDIFRKYSNVIAGQFYGHTHRDSIMVLSDKKGSPINSLFVAPAVTPVKNVLQKQTNNPGIRLFQYDPHDYKLSDMLQYYLNLTDANLKGESNWKLEYILTQTYDVEDLQPKSLYGLAKQFAVLDSKQFIKYYNYFFVSYDSGVICDGKCKSSQICAIMNLDHVSYVDCLKQYYIKQNL
;
A
#
# COMPACT_ATOMS: atom_id res chain seq x y z
N MET A 1 -4.71 44.93 -46.53
CA MET A 1 -5.00 46.21 -45.85
C MET A 1 -5.00 45.90 -44.36
N ALA A 2 -3.89 46.15 -43.65
CA ALA A 2 -3.57 47.41 -42.94
C ALA A 2 -4.64 47.75 -41.88
N LEU A 3 -4.37 48.09 -40.61
CA LEU A 3 -3.17 48.28 -39.78
C LEU A 3 -3.72 48.73 -38.39
N LEU A 4 -2.94 48.51 -37.31
CA LEU A 4 -2.86 49.32 -36.08
C LEU A 4 -4.12 49.44 -35.17
N GLY A 5 -4.02 49.56 -33.84
CA GLY A 5 -2.90 49.82 -32.94
C GLY A 5 -3.42 50.10 -31.52
N ALA A 6 -2.55 49.95 -30.52
CA ALA A 6 -2.81 50.05 -29.09
C ALA A 6 -2.64 51.47 -28.51
N LEU A 7 -3.20 51.73 -27.30
CA LEU A 7 -2.81 52.76 -26.31
C LEU A 7 -3.60 52.46 -25.00
N VAL A 8 -3.08 52.21 -23.79
CA VAL A 8 -2.11 52.87 -22.86
C VAL A 8 -2.75 53.84 -21.84
N CYS A 9 -2.53 53.51 -20.55
CA CYS A 9 -2.39 54.35 -19.33
C CYS A 9 -3.59 55.00 -18.58
N CYS A 10 -3.70 54.74 -17.26
CA CYS A 10 -3.22 55.58 -16.13
C CYS A 10 -4.15 55.77 -14.90
N LEU A 11 -3.51 55.77 -13.71
CA LEU A 11 -3.79 56.44 -12.40
C LEU A 11 -4.90 55.85 -11.49
N LEU A 12 -4.70 55.42 -10.22
CA LEU A 12 -4.06 55.91 -8.96
C LEU A 12 -5.04 56.59 -7.96
N ALA A 13 -4.96 56.13 -6.69
CA ALA A 13 -5.29 56.80 -5.40
C ALA A 13 -6.80 56.97 -5.04
N ALA A 14 -7.30 56.95 -3.78
CA ALA A 14 -6.76 56.85 -2.41
C ALA A 14 -7.90 56.53 -1.40
N TRP A 15 -7.48 56.29 -0.15
CA TRP A 15 -8.16 56.06 1.14
C TRP A 15 -9.39 56.91 1.58
N HIS A 16 -10.21 56.28 2.45
CA HIS A 16 -10.84 56.72 3.73
C HIS A 16 -12.23 56.03 3.87
N GLY A 17 -12.78 55.58 5.00
CA GLY A 17 -12.44 55.56 6.42
C GLY A 17 -13.48 54.71 7.17
N CYS A 18 -13.20 54.39 8.43
CA CYS A 18 -14.09 53.69 9.38
C CYS A 18 -15.22 54.62 9.89
N PRO A 19 -16.37 54.10 10.36
CA PRO A 19 -16.56 54.06 11.82
C PRO A 19 -17.33 52.82 12.36
N ALA A 20 -17.31 52.72 13.69
CA ALA A 20 -17.66 51.59 14.55
C ALA A 20 -19.11 51.55 15.11
N LEU A 21 -19.36 50.53 15.96
CA LEU A 21 -20.43 50.31 16.98
C LEU A 21 -21.57 49.35 16.54
N GLY A 22 -21.95 48.28 17.26
CA GLY A 22 -21.65 47.87 18.64
C GLY A 22 -22.25 46.49 19.01
N LEU A 23 -21.75 45.94 20.14
CA LEU A 23 -22.18 44.75 20.91
C LEU A 23 -23.50 44.97 21.68
N PRO A 24 -24.19 43.92 22.17
CA PRO A 24 -24.02 43.40 23.57
C PRO A 24 -24.24 41.86 23.67
N LEU A 25 -24.10 41.09 24.75
CA LEU A 25 -23.54 41.12 26.12
C LEU A 25 -23.59 39.66 26.63
N ALA A 26 -22.64 39.26 27.47
CA ALA A 26 -22.72 38.07 28.34
C ALA A 26 -22.94 38.52 29.81
N PRO A 27 -23.30 37.62 30.75
CA PRO A 27 -23.08 37.87 32.17
C PRO A 27 -22.04 36.91 32.80
N ALA A 28 -21.42 37.44 33.86
CA ALA A 28 -20.27 36.92 34.58
C ALA A 28 -20.63 36.26 35.92
N GLY A 29 -19.67 35.52 36.50
CA GLY A 29 -19.63 35.20 37.94
C GLY A 29 -18.59 34.14 38.33
N GLY A 30 -17.45 34.55 38.90
CA GLY A 30 -16.55 33.71 39.73
C GLY A 30 -16.88 33.85 41.24
N PRO A 31 -15.99 33.53 42.23
CA PRO A 31 -14.56 33.13 42.13
C PRO A 31 -14.04 32.00 43.11
N ARG A 32 -12.93 31.33 42.72
CA ARG A 32 -11.70 30.83 43.46
C ARG A 32 -11.80 29.98 44.77
N PRO A 33 -10.70 29.35 45.29
CA PRO A 33 -9.43 28.86 44.70
C PRO A 33 -9.03 27.40 45.13
N ALA A 34 -7.89 26.93 44.59
CA ALA A 34 -7.19 25.66 44.86
C ALA A 34 -6.58 25.54 46.29
N PRO A 35 -6.01 24.36 46.62
CA PRO A 35 -4.54 24.36 46.74
C PRO A 35 -3.83 23.13 46.13
N ALA A 36 -2.54 23.36 45.88
CA ALA A 36 -1.52 22.39 45.51
C ALA A 36 -1.16 21.46 46.68
N VAL A 37 -0.69 20.25 46.37
CA VAL A 37 0.09 19.42 47.30
C VAL A 37 1.38 19.03 46.60
N ASP A 38 2.47 19.50 47.20
CA ASP A 38 3.85 19.14 46.98
C ASP A 38 4.23 18.17 48.12
N SER A 39 4.82 17.01 47.84
CA SER A 39 5.50 16.22 48.89
C SER A 39 6.52 15.25 48.30
N GLN A 40 7.74 15.74 48.19
CA GLN A 40 9.01 15.14 48.66
C GLN A 40 9.12 13.61 48.78
N SER A 41 10.12 13.13 48.06
CA SER A 41 11.10 12.09 48.38
C SER A 41 11.25 11.70 49.86
N LEU A 42 11.14 10.40 50.15
CA LEU A 42 11.72 9.75 51.33
C LEU A 42 12.47 8.48 50.92
N LEU A 43 13.80 8.57 50.95
CA LEU A 43 14.73 7.44 51.06
C LEU A 43 14.73 6.94 52.52
N PRO A 44 14.78 5.63 52.78
CA PRO A 44 15.27 5.12 54.05
C PRO A 44 16.77 4.77 53.92
N VAL A 45 17.59 5.52 54.67
CA VAL A 45 18.93 5.10 55.12
C VAL A 45 18.73 4.37 56.45
N LEU A 46 19.07 3.08 56.50
CA LEU A 46 19.32 2.32 57.74
C LEU A 46 20.46 1.32 57.42
N SER A 47 21.69 1.67 57.79
CA SER A 47 22.38 1.28 59.03
C SER A 47 22.87 -0.17 59.04
N SER A 48 24.17 -0.33 58.81
CA SER A 48 24.94 -1.54 59.07
C SER A 48 24.93 -1.92 60.56
N PRO A 49 25.16 -3.20 60.86
CA PRO A 49 26.06 -3.56 61.94
C PRO A 49 27.20 -4.47 61.48
N SER A 50 28.30 -4.26 62.18
CA SER A 50 29.61 -4.89 62.11
C SER A 50 29.63 -6.39 62.42
N GLY A 51 30.52 -7.10 61.71
CA GLY A 51 31.53 -7.95 62.33
C GLY A 51 31.28 -9.45 62.37
N GLN A 52 32.06 -10.22 61.60
CA GLN A 52 32.98 -11.23 62.13
C GLN A 52 33.88 -11.80 61.02
N ARG A 53 35.18 -11.92 61.34
CA ARG A 53 36.20 -12.58 60.51
C ARG A 53 36.13 -14.09 60.75
N THR A 54 36.09 -14.86 59.67
CA THR A 54 36.58 -16.24 59.64
C THR A 54 37.28 -16.49 58.31
N THR A 55 38.58 -16.75 58.39
CA THR A 55 39.47 -17.22 57.32
C THR A 55 39.19 -18.67 56.99
N ILE A 56 38.94 -18.99 55.72
CA ILE A 56 39.12 -20.33 55.14
C ILE A 56 39.74 -20.17 53.75
N GLN A 57 40.85 -20.86 53.52
CA GLN A 57 41.56 -21.03 52.24
C GLN A 57 40.71 -21.81 51.23
N GLY A 58 40.80 -21.45 49.94
CA GLY A 58 40.26 -22.29 48.87
C GLY A 58 40.30 -21.65 47.49
N ASP A 59 41.34 -21.98 46.74
CA ASP A 59 41.46 -22.13 45.28
C ASP A 59 40.98 -21.03 44.31
N PHE A 60 41.98 -20.52 43.58
CA PHE A 60 41.87 -19.74 42.37
C PHE A 60 41.27 -20.55 41.22
N THR A 61 40.08 -20.16 40.74
CA THR A 61 39.65 -20.40 39.35
C THR A 61 39.36 -19.06 38.68
N TRP A 62 40.14 -18.74 37.66
CA TRP A 62 39.95 -17.55 36.82
C TRP A 62 38.68 -17.68 35.98
N VAL A 63 37.59 -17.07 36.44
CA VAL A 63 36.42 -16.80 35.60
C VAL A 63 36.56 -15.38 35.06
N TRP A 64 36.79 -15.27 33.76
CA TRP A 64 36.77 -14.00 33.04
C TRP A 64 35.40 -13.33 33.24
N PRO A 65 35.31 -12.07 33.73
CA PRO A 65 34.05 -11.36 33.68
C PRO A 65 33.71 -11.12 32.21
N ARG A 66 32.57 -11.65 31.76
CA ARG A 66 31.95 -11.20 30.52
C ARG A 66 31.76 -9.69 30.65
N LEU A 67 32.55 -8.94 29.89
CA LEU A 67 32.29 -7.54 29.61
C LEU A 67 30.88 -7.45 29.01
N PHE A 68 29.90 -7.08 29.84
CA PHE A 68 28.67 -6.51 29.37
C PHE A 68 29.05 -5.22 28.63
N ARG A 69 29.21 -5.32 27.31
CA ARG A 69 29.18 -4.14 26.45
C ARG A 69 27.79 -3.55 26.62
N PHE A 70 27.67 -2.54 27.47
CA PHE A 70 26.64 -1.53 27.32
C PHE A 70 26.85 -0.91 25.93
N SER A 71 26.12 -1.43 24.95
CA SER A 71 25.88 -0.70 23.72
C SER A 71 25.21 0.60 24.15
N ARG A 72 25.93 1.71 24.03
CA ARG A 72 25.29 3.02 24.07
C ARG A 72 24.27 3.01 22.94
N SER A 73 23.00 2.89 23.29
CA SER A 73 21.90 3.21 22.39
C SER A 73 22.05 4.68 22.04
N GLY A 74 22.69 4.96 20.91
CA GLY A 74 22.48 6.23 20.22
C GLY A 74 20.98 6.42 19.99
N PRO A 75 20.51 7.66 19.77
CA PRO A 75 19.11 7.88 19.43
C PRO A 75 18.73 6.91 18.30
N ALA A 76 17.62 6.20 18.48
CA ALA A 76 17.10 5.28 17.47
C ALA A 76 17.08 6.04 16.14
N ARG A 77 17.72 5.47 15.12
CA ARG A 77 17.84 6.11 13.81
C ARG A 77 16.42 6.40 13.33
N ALA A 78 16.09 7.67 13.09
CA ALA A 78 14.76 8.05 12.63
C ALA A 78 14.44 7.26 11.35
N CYS A 79 13.33 6.52 11.38
CA CYS A 79 12.90 5.67 10.28
C CYS A 79 11.77 6.38 9.54
N GLY A 80 11.87 6.48 8.22
CA GLY A 80 10.78 7.00 7.41
C GLY A 80 9.66 5.98 7.33
N GLN A 81 8.41 6.44 7.32
CA GLN A 81 7.27 5.55 7.13
C GLN A 81 6.35 6.06 6.02
N PHE A 82 5.64 5.14 5.35
CA PHE A 82 4.57 5.50 4.41
C PHE A 82 3.46 4.46 4.40
N TRP A 83 2.23 4.92 4.21
CA TRP A 83 1.06 4.04 4.09
C TRP A 83 0.90 3.55 2.65
N HIS A 84 0.43 2.32 2.48
CA HIS A 84 -0.05 1.77 1.21
C HIS A 84 -1.49 1.29 1.39
N VAL A 85 -2.40 1.94 0.66
CA VAL A 85 -3.81 1.55 0.55
C VAL A 85 -4.13 1.24 -0.91
N THR A 86 -5.04 0.28 -1.14
CA THR A 86 -5.40 -0.16 -2.50
C THR A 86 -6.78 -0.78 -2.51
N ASP A 87 -7.40 -0.82 -3.69
CA ASP A 87 -8.59 -1.61 -3.96
C ASP A 87 -9.69 -1.31 -2.93
N LEU A 88 -10.08 -0.04 -2.88
CA LEU A 88 -11.10 0.45 -1.95
C LEU A 88 -12.47 -0.06 -2.35
N HIS A 89 -12.76 -0.08 -3.65
CA HIS A 89 -14.03 -0.47 -4.27
C HIS A 89 -15.25 -0.05 -3.44
N LEU A 90 -15.53 1.26 -3.44
CA LEU A 90 -16.74 1.79 -2.83
C LEU A 90 -17.96 1.25 -3.59
N ASP A 91 -18.87 0.57 -2.89
CA ASP A 91 -20.23 0.33 -3.34
C ASP A 91 -21.16 1.40 -2.75
N PRO A 92 -21.58 2.42 -3.54
CA PRO A 92 -22.48 3.47 -3.04
C PRO A 92 -23.90 2.97 -2.76
N THR A 93 -24.24 1.76 -3.20
CA THR A 93 -25.57 1.16 -3.02
C THR A 93 -25.70 0.37 -1.73
N TYR A 94 -24.59 0.14 -1.01
CA TYR A 94 -24.59 -0.68 0.19
C TYR A 94 -25.56 -0.15 1.26
N HIS A 95 -26.56 -0.94 1.62
CA HIS A 95 -27.45 -0.69 2.73
C HIS A 95 -27.99 -1.99 3.32
N ILE A 96 -28.23 -2.03 4.64
CA ILE A 96 -28.79 -3.21 5.30
C ILE A 96 -30.30 -3.24 5.07
N THR A 97 -30.80 -4.38 4.58
CA THR A 97 -32.22 -4.61 4.28
C THR A 97 -32.54 -6.10 4.39
N ASP A 98 -33.80 -6.45 4.65
CA ASP A 98 -34.25 -7.85 4.80
C ASP A 98 -34.07 -8.66 3.52
N ASP A 99 -34.19 -7.99 2.35
CA ASP A 99 -33.93 -8.60 1.06
C ASP A 99 -32.42 -8.58 0.76
N HIS A 100 -31.71 -9.64 1.18
CA HIS A 100 -30.26 -9.74 1.03
C HIS A 100 -29.77 -9.66 -0.42
N THR A 101 -30.62 -9.82 -1.43
CA THR A 101 -30.26 -9.59 -2.85
C THR A 101 -30.12 -8.11 -3.21
N LYS A 102 -30.64 -7.22 -2.36
CA LYS A 102 -30.65 -5.75 -2.56
C LYS A 102 -29.69 -5.01 -1.63
N VAL A 103 -28.94 -5.72 -0.80
CA VAL A 103 -28.00 -5.10 0.13
C VAL A 103 -26.93 -4.30 -0.61
N CYS A 104 -26.44 -4.83 -1.73
CA CYS A 104 -25.38 -4.21 -2.52
C CYS A 104 -25.50 -4.64 -3.98
N ALA A 105 -25.27 -3.71 -4.92
CA ALA A 105 -25.27 -4.01 -6.35
C ALA A 105 -24.07 -4.90 -6.75
N SER A 106 -22.95 -4.78 -6.03
CA SER A 106 -21.74 -5.59 -6.25
C SER A 106 -21.95 -7.10 -6.05
N SER A 107 -22.98 -7.54 -5.32
CA SER A 107 -23.33 -8.97 -5.23
C SER A 107 -24.01 -9.50 -6.50
N LYS A 108 -24.42 -8.61 -7.42
CA LYS A 108 -25.06 -8.93 -8.71
C LYS A 108 -26.33 -9.77 -8.53
N GLY A 109 -27.11 -9.43 -7.50
CA GLY A 109 -28.36 -10.10 -7.14
C GLY A 109 -28.20 -11.40 -6.34
N ALA A 110 -26.97 -11.77 -5.97
CA ALA A 110 -26.75 -12.82 -4.98
C ALA A 110 -27.16 -12.32 -3.58
N ASN A 111 -27.70 -13.22 -2.76
CA ASN A 111 -27.93 -12.91 -1.35
C ASN A 111 -26.60 -12.60 -0.66
N ALA A 112 -26.44 -11.39 -0.13
CA ALA A 112 -25.37 -11.06 0.81
C ALA A 112 -25.36 -12.08 1.96
N SER A 113 -24.17 -12.52 2.37
CA SER A 113 -24.00 -13.70 3.22
C SER A 113 -24.47 -13.44 4.66
N ASN A 114 -23.94 -12.40 5.29
CA ASN A 114 -24.27 -11.95 6.64
C ASN A 114 -23.91 -10.46 6.75
N PRO A 115 -24.69 -9.59 6.08
CA PRO A 115 -24.34 -8.18 5.93
C PRO A 115 -24.38 -7.44 7.27
N GLY A 116 -23.41 -6.57 7.48
CA GLY A 116 -23.31 -5.73 8.68
C GLY A 116 -22.80 -4.32 8.35
N PRO A 117 -22.64 -3.46 9.35
CA PRO A 117 -22.33 -2.04 9.14
C PRO A 117 -20.98 -1.78 8.45
N PHE A 118 -20.07 -2.77 8.41
CA PHE A 118 -18.76 -2.67 7.76
C PHE A 118 -18.65 -3.49 6.48
N GLY A 119 -19.74 -4.09 6.00
CA GLY A 119 -19.76 -4.78 4.71
C GLY A 119 -20.20 -6.23 4.80
N ASP A 120 -20.03 -6.95 3.70
CA ASP A 120 -20.28 -8.39 3.56
C ASP A 120 -19.26 -8.97 2.59
N VAL A 121 -18.94 -10.26 2.72
CA VAL A 121 -17.97 -10.92 1.82
C VAL A 121 -18.46 -11.03 0.38
N LEU A 122 -19.75 -10.85 0.09
CA LEU A 122 -20.29 -10.82 -1.27
C LEU A 122 -20.53 -9.40 -1.78
N CYS A 123 -20.17 -8.39 -1.00
CA CYS A 123 -20.29 -6.98 -1.35
C CYS A 123 -18.92 -6.33 -1.43
N ASP A 124 -18.84 -5.32 -2.29
CA ASP A 124 -17.82 -4.30 -2.20
C ASP A 124 -18.01 -3.39 -0.97
N SER A 125 -17.02 -2.54 -0.71
CA SER A 125 -16.93 -1.79 0.54
C SER A 125 -18.08 -0.78 0.69
N PRO A 126 -18.83 -0.79 1.81
CA PRO A 126 -19.59 0.39 2.18
C PRO A 126 -18.64 1.56 2.48
N TYR A 127 -19.13 2.79 2.30
CA TYR A 127 -18.36 4.00 2.64
C TYR A 127 -17.85 3.97 4.10
N HIS A 128 -18.65 3.41 5.01
CA HIS A 128 -18.29 3.30 6.43
C HIS A 128 -17.05 2.41 6.68
N LEU A 129 -16.86 1.34 5.90
CA LEU A 129 -15.65 0.51 5.98
C LEU A 129 -14.41 1.32 5.57
N ILE A 130 -14.49 2.00 4.42
CA ILE A 130 -13.40 2.82 3.89
C ILE A 130 -13.04 3.94 4.87
N LEU A 131 -14.05 4.63 5.41
CA LEU A 131 -13.86 5.68 6.40
C LEU A 131 -13.18 5.12 7.67
N SER A 132 -13.59 3.95 8.15
CA SER A 132 -12.96 3.32 9.31
C SER A 132 -11.47 3.01 9.09
N ALA A 133 -11.07 2.63 7.87
CA ALA A 133 -9.69 2.38 7.53
C ALA A 133 -8.85 3.66 7.60
N PHE A 134 -9.35 4.77 7.03
CA PHE A 134 -8.67 6.05 7.08
C PHE A 134 -8.69 6.68 8.48
N ASP A 135 -9.77 6.51 9.23
CA ASP A 135 -9.83 6.94 10.63
C ASP A 135 -8.82 6.17 11.49
N PHE A 136 -8.64 4.88 11.24
CA PHE A 136 -7.57 4.11 11.89
C PHE A 136 -6.19 4.66 11.51
N ILE A 137 -5.91 4.89 10.21
CA ILE A 137 -4.63 5.48 9.77
C ILE A 137 -4.35 6.78 10.53
N LYS A 138 -5.33 7.69 10.58
CA LYS A 138 -5.24 8.99 11.24
C LYS A 138 -4.98 8.89 12.74
N ASN A 139 -5.59 7.90 13.41
CA ASN A 139 -5.53 7.73 14.86
C ASN A 139 -4.52 6.67 15.33
N SER A 140 -3.76 6.06 14.40
CA SER A 140 -2.82 4.97 14.68
C SER A 140 -1.61 5.38 15.54
N GLY A 141 -1.34 6.70 15.66
CA GLY A 141 -0.13 7.23 16.27
C GLY A 141 1.15 7.02 15.45
N GLN A 142 1.03 6.53 14.20
CA GLN A 142 2.15 6.37 13.28
C GLN A 142 2.37 7.65 12.47
N GLU A 143 3.63 8.08 12.34
CA GLU A 143 4.00 9.25 11.54
C GLU A 143 4.46 8.82 10.15
N ALA A 144 3.62 9.06 9.14
CA ALA A 144 3.94 8.77 7.75
C ALA A 144 4.35 10.03 6.98
N SER A 145 5.40 9.93 6.17
CA SER A 145 5.89 11.01 5.32
C SER A 145 5.08 11.19 4.03
N PHE A 146 4.41 10.13 3.58
CA PHE A 146 3.52 10.11 2.42
C PHE A 146 2.61 8.88 2.46
N MET A 147 1.69 8.78 1.50
CA MET A 147 0.87 7.60 1.24
C MET A 147 0.94 7.23 -0.25
N ILE A 148 0.93 5.94 -0.55
CA ILE A 148 0.68 5.43 -1.90
C ILE A 148 -0.72 4.84 -1.96
N TRP A 149 -1.45 5.14 -3.04
CA TRP A 149 -2.82 4.67 -3.27
C TRP A 149 -2.93 4.04 -4.65
N THR A 150 -2.90 2.71 -4.73
CA THR A 150 -2.78 2.00 -6.01
C THR A 150 -4.12 1.68 -6.70
N GLY A 151 -5.10 2.57 -6.57
CA GLY A 151 -6.31 2.59 -7.40
C GLY A 151 -7.44 1.66 -6.97
N ASP A 152 -8.36 1.46 -7.93
CA ASP A 152 -9.59 0.67 -7.85
C ASP A 152 -10.60 1.20 -6.82
N SER A 153 -11.29 2.27 -7.22
CA SER A 153 -12.28 2.98 -6.42
C SER A 153 -13.73 2.55 -6.70
N PRO A 154 -14.18 2.41 -7.96
CA PRO A 154 -15.56 1.98 -8.27
C PRO A 154 -15.84 0.50 -7.93
N PRO A 155 -17.12 0.11 -7.76
CA PRO A 155 -17.48 -1.25 -7.39
C PRO A 155 -17.48 -2.20 -8.60
N HIS A 156 -17.53 -3.50 -8.31
CA HIS A 156 -17.68 -4.59 -9.26
C HIS A 156 -19.14 -4.80 -9.66
N VAL A 157 -19.69 -3.89 -10.45
CA VAL A 157 -21.03 -4.02 -11.06
C VAL A 157 -20.92 -4.22 -12.57
N PRO A 158 -21.95 -4.76 -13.24
CA PRO A 158 -21.99 -4.81 -14.70
C PRO A 158 -21.73 -3.43 -15.33
N VAL A 159 -21.02 -3.39 -16.46
CA VAL A 159 -20.60 -2.14 -17.14
C VAL A 159 -21.75 -1.15 -17.35
N HIS A 160 -22.96 -1.65 -17.64
CA HIS A 160 -24.13 -0.83 -17.93
C HIS A 160 -24.76 -0.17 -16.69
N GLU A 161 -24.35 -0.56 -15.48
CA GLU A 161 -24.75 0.07 -14.21
C GLU A 161 -23.81 1.22 -13.81
N LEU A 162 -22.68 1.37 -14.50
CA LEU A 162 -21.75 2.50 -14.36
C LEU A 162 -21.79 3.41 -15.58
N SER A 163 -21.15 4.56 -15.42
CA SER A 163 -20.86 5.51 -16.50
C SER A 163 -19.51 6.19 -16.24
N THR A 164 -18.95 6.88 -17.24
CA THR A 164 -17.76 7.71 -17.03
C THR A 164 -17.92 8.70 -15.88
N ASP A 165 -19.11 9.31 -15.75
CA ASP A 165 -19.37 10.31 -14.70
C ASP A 165 -19.49 9.67 -13.32
N THR A 166 -20.15 8.51 -13.23
CA THR A 166 -20.22 7.74 -11.98
C THR A 166 -18.83 7.33 -11.51
N VAL A 167 -17.98 6.81 -12.41
CA VAL A 167 -16.59 6.45 -12.10
C VAL A 167 -15.80 7.66 -11.59
N ILE A 168 -15.87 8.80 -12.30
CA ILE A 168 -15.20 10.03 -11.87
C ILE A 168 -15.70 10.49 -10.49
N ASN A 169 -17.00 10.42 -10.24
CA ASN A 169 -17.58 10.81 -8.95
C ASN A 169 -17.11 9.92 -7.80
N VAL A 170 -16.96 8.62 -8.02
CA VAL A 170 -16.43 7.71 -7.00
C VAL A 170 -14.96 8.00 -6.72
N ILE A 171 -14.13 8.19 -7.76
CA ILE A 171 -12.72 8.58 -7.60
C ILE A 171 -12.60 9.94 -6.88
N ALA A 172 -13.46 10.90 -7.22
CA ALA A 172 -13.52 12.21 -6.57
C ALA A 172 -13.92 12.10 -5.09
N ASN A 173 -14.86 11.20 -4.75
CA ASN A 173 -15.26 10.94 -3.36
C ASN A 173 -14.08 10.39 -2.55
N MET A 174 -13.38 9.37 -3.07
CA MET A 174 -12.19 8.81 -2.39
C MET A 174 -11.07 9.85 -2.26
N THR A 175 -10.80 10.60 -3.32
CA THR A 175 -9.80 11.67 -3.30
C THR A 175 -10.13 12.73 -2.25
N THR A 176 -11.39 13.20 -2.21
CA THR A 176 -11.85 14.23 -1.27
C THR A 176 -11.82 13.72 0.17
N THR A 177 -12.19 12.46 0.39
CA THR A 177 -12.13 11.80 1.71
C THR A 177 -10.69 11.80 2.23
N ILE A 178 -9.73 11.38 1.40
CA ILE A 178 -8.30 11.35 1.76
C ILE A 178 -7.79 12.77 2.03
N GLN A 179 -8.08 13.74 1.14
CA GLN A 179 -7.64 15.14 1.31
C GLN A 179 -8.21 15.77 2.59
N SER A 180 -9.45 15.44 2.95
CA SER A 180 -10.12 15.97 4.14
C SER A 180 -9.52 15.41 5.43
N LEU A 181 -9.18 14.12 5.44
CA LEU A 181 -8.61 13.46 6.61
C LEU A 181 -7.11 13.72 6.78
N PHE A 182 -6.39 13.92 5.67
CA PHE A 182 -4.94 14.09 5.61
C PHE A 182 -4.52 15.32 4.78
N PRO A 183 -4.90 16.54 5.19
CA PRO A 183 -4.67 17.76 4.39
C PRO A 183 -3.20 18.09 4.13
N ASN A 184 -2.29 17.57 4.97
CA ASN A 184 -0.85 17.83 4.90
C ASN A 184 -0.04 16.63 4.40
N LEU A 185 -0.69 15.52 4.03
CA LEU A 185 0.00 14.31 3.57
C LEU A 185 0.07 14.30 2.04
N GLN A 186 1.26 14.16 1.49
CA GLN A 186 1.41 13.92 0.06
C GLN A 186 0.96 12.49 -0.28
N VAL A 187 0.09 12.36 -1.27
CA VAL A 187 -0.43 11.05 -1.71
C VAL A 187 -0.03 10.80 -3.15
N PHE A 188 0.47 9.61 -3.43
CA PHE A 188 0.85 9.16 -4.78
C PHE A 188 -0.17 8.12 -5.27
N PRO A 189 -1.18 8.55 -6.02
CA PRO A 189 -2.16 7.64 -6.59
C PRO A 189 -1.67 6.94 -7.87
N ALA A 190 -2.15 5.74 -8.13
CA ALA A 190 -2.15 5.06 -9.42
C ALA A 190 -3.60 4.72 -9.79
N LEU A 191 -3.92 4.69 -11.09
CA LEU A 191 -5.23 4.22 -11.57
C LEU A 191 -5.27 2.69 -11.55
N GLY A 192 -6.39 2.13 -11.12
CA GLY A 192 -6.73 0.72 -11.31
C GLY A 192 -7.62 0.46 -12.52
N ASN A 193 -7.91 -0.81 -12.79
CA ASN A 193 -8.67 -1.19 -13.99
C ASN A 193 -10.16 -0.85 -13.86
N HIS A 194 -10.70 -0.75 -12.64
CA HIS A 194 -12.05 -0.26 -12.38
C HIS A 194 -12.17 1.26 -12.37
N ASP A 195 -11.05 2.00 -12.31
CA ASP A 195 -11.04 3.48 -12.36
C ASP A 195 -11.24 4.03 -13.80
N TYR A 196 -11.96 3.31 -14.65
CA TYR A 196 -12.30 3.74 -16.00
C TYR A 196 -13.67 3.19 -16.41
N TRP A 197 -14.33 3.85 -17.38
CA TRP A 197 -15.57 3.35 -17.97
C TRP A 197 -15.48 3.29 -19.49
N PRO A 198 -15.79 2.14 -20.12
CA PRO A 198 -16.00 0.83 -19.49
C PRO A 198 -14.77 0.34 -18.72
N GLN A 199 -14.97 -0.49 -17.68
CA GLN A 199 -13.86 -1.05 -16.90
C GLN A 199 -12.82 -1.74 -17.80
N ASP A 200 -11.56 -1.72 -17.36
CA ASP A 200 -10.38 -2.27 -18.04
C ASP A 200 -9.94 -1.52 -19.31
N GLN A 201 -10.80 -0.76 -19.98
CA GLN A 201 -10.56 -0.18 -21.31
C GLN A 201 -9.78 1.14 -21.27
N LEU A 202 -8.70 1.19 -20.49
CA LEU A 202 -7.87 2.39 -20.32
C LEU A 202 -7.15 2.76 -21.63
N PRO A 203 -7.29 4.01 -22.12
CA PRO A 203 -6.79 4.41 -23.43
C PRO A 203 -5.31 4.80 -23.43
N ILE A 204 -4.73 4.83 -24.63
CA ILE A 204 -3.33 5.25 -24.88
C ILE A 204 -3.17 6.75 -25.17
N VAL A 205 -4.26 7.50 -25.11
CA VAL A 205 -4.32 8.95 -25.33
C VAL A 205 -5.13 9.58 -24.19
N THR A 206 -5.14 10.90 -24.15
CA THR A 206 -5.94 11.65 -23.18
C THR A 206 -7.42 11.27 -23.20
N SER A 207 -8.08 11.38 -22.06
CA SER A 207 -9.47 10.98 -21.86
C SER A 207 -10.11 11.82 -20.76
N LYS A 208 -11.46 11.85 -20.73
CA LYS A 208 -12.21 12.55 -19.68
C LYS A 208 -11.81 12.09 -18.27
N VAL A 209 -11.54 10.81 -18.08
CA VAL A 209 -11.11 10.26 -16.80
C VAL A 209 -9.70 10.72 -16.45
N TYR A 210 -8.73 10.62 -17.38
CA TYR A 210 -7.36 11.09 -17.14
C TYR A 210 -7.32 12.59 -16.83
N ASP A 211 -8.13 13.38 -17.52
CA ASP A 211 -8.26 14.81 -17.24
C ASP A 211 -8.88 15.11 -15.88
N ALA A 212 -9.91 14.34 -15.48
CA ALA A 212 -10.56 14.48 -14.19
C ALA A 212 -9.62 14.13 -13.04
N VAL A 213 -8.93 12.99 -13.10
CA VAL A 213 -7.99 12.60 -12.03
C VAL A 213 -6.77 13.51 -11.97
N ALA A 214 -6.30 14.03 -13.11
CA ALA A 214 -5.28 15.06 -13.12
C ALA A 214 -5.74 16.35 -12.43
N ASN A 215 -7.01 16.73 -12.53
CA ASN A 215 -7.53 17.87 -11.76
C ASN A 215 -7.63 17.55 -10.26
N LEU A 216 -8.16 16.37 -9.93
CA LEU A 216 -8.38 15.92 -8.55
C LEU A 216 -7.07 15.76 -7.77
N TRP A 217 -6.01 15.28 -8.43
CA TRP A 217 -4.72 14.95 -7.80
C TRP A 217 -3.68 16.08 -7.91
N LYS A 218 -4.06 17.22 -8.51
CA LYS A 218 -3.21 18.41 -8.58
C LYS A 218 -2.63 18.86 -7.23
N PRO A 219 -3.32 18.75 -6.08
CA PRO A 219 -2.72 19.11 -4.79
C PRO A 219 -1.50 18.29 -4.38
N TRP A 220 -1.28 17.11 -4.98
CA TRP A 220 -0.19 16.20 -4.60
C TRP A 220 0.96 16.15 -5.61
N LEU A 221 0.75 16.69 -6.81
CA LEU A 221 1.59 16.46 -7.99
C LEU A 221 2.00 17.78 -8.66
N ASP A 222 3.23 17.82 -9.15
CA ASP A 222 3.77 18.94 -9.91
C ASP A 222 3.23 18.96 -11.36
N GLU A 223 3.40 20.08 -12.04
CA GLU A 223 2.86 20.30 -13.39
C GLU A 223 3.32 19.25 -14.42
N GLU A 224 4.57 18.78 -14.33
CA GLU A 224 5.11 17.73 -15.20
C GLU A 224 4.40 16.38 -14.98
N ALA A 225 4.15 16.03 -13.72
CA ALA A 225 3.40 14.83 -13.36
C ALA A 225 1.95 14.92 -13.85
N ILE A 226 1.33 16.09 -13.69
CA ILE A 226 -0.03 16.36 -14.18
C ILE A 226 -0.11 16.25 -15.71
N HIS A 227 0.89 16.73 -16.44
CA HIS A 227 0.93 16.64 -17.91
C HIS A 227 1.01 15.20 -18.42
N THR A 228 1.86 14.37 -17.81
CA THR A 228 1.99 12.96 -18.18
C THR A 228 0.76 12.16 -17.78
N LEU A 229 0.19 12.44 -16.60
CA LEU A 229 -1.05 11.83 -16.13
C LEU A 229 -2.22 12.08 -17.09
N ARG A 230 -2.40 13.32 -17.58
CA ARG A 230 -3.44 13.64 -18.58
C ARG A 230 -3.29 12.87 -19.89
N LYS A 231 -2.06 12.54 -20.27
CA LYS A 231 -1.77 11.90 -21.56
C LYS A 231 -1.96 10.39 -21.53
N GLY A 232 -1.55 9.73 -20.45
CA GLY A 232 -1.48 8.27 -20.41
C GLY A 232 -1.81 7.62 -19.08
N GLY A 233 -2.26 8.36 -18.07
CA GLY A 233 -2.60 7.79 -16.77
C GLY A 233 -1.40 7.45 -15.87
N PHE A 234 -0.18 7.85 -16.24
CA PHE A 234 1.07 7.57 -15.51
C PHE A 234 1.87 8.85 -15.28
N TYR A 235 2.74 8.87 -14.27
CA TYR A 235 3.59 10.02 -13.96
C TYR A 235 4.78 9.63 -13.07
N SER A 236 5.72 10.56 -12.87
CA SER A 236 6.70 10.47 -11.79
C SER A 236 6.72 11.75 -10.97
N GLN A 237 6.98 11.63 -9.67
CA GLN A 237 6.95 12.75 -8.74
C GLN A 237 8.00 12.55 -7.65
N LYS A 238 8.72 13.62 -7.28
CA LYS A 238 9.63 13.60 -6.13
C LYS A 238 8.83 13.68 -4.83
N VAL A 239 9.27 12.95 -3.82
CA VAL A 239 8.70 13.03 -2.48
C VAL A 239 9.11 14.34 -1.82
N SER A 240 8.16 15.19 -1.47
CA SER A 240 8.44 16.55 -0.95
C SER A 240 9.27 16.53 0.34
N THR A 241 9.08 15.52 1.17
CA THR A 241 9.84 15.29 2.42
C THR A 241 11.20 14.62 2.19
N ASN A 242 11.45 14.05 0.99
CA ASN A 242 12.62 13.25 0.66
C ASN A 242 13.02 13.45 -0.82
N LEU A 243 13.70 14.54 -1.15
CA LEU A 243 13.90 14.99 -2.54
C LEU A 243 14.75 14.05 -3.43
N ASN A 244 15.46 13.07 -2.85
CA ASN A 244 16.20 12.05 -3.60
C ASN A 244 15.41 10.75 -3.76
N LEU A 245 14.17 10.69 -3.27
CA LEU A 245 13.22 9.62 -3.55
C LEU A 245 12.21 10.10 -4.59
N ARG A 246 12.08 9.32 -5.67
CA ARG A 246 11.08 9.52 -6.72
C ARG A 246 10.08 8.38 -6.71
N ILE A 247 8.80 8.71 -6.76
CA ILE A 247 7.73 7.77 -7.04
C ILE A 247 7.48 7.76 -8.54
N ILE A 248 7.44 6.58 -9.14
CA ILE A 248 6.97 6.37 -10.51
C ILE A 248 5.64 5.62 -10.40
N SER A 249 4.55 6.30 -10.77
CA SER A 249 3.21 5.73 -10.83
C SER A 249 2.92 5.28 -12.25
N LEU A 250 2.88 3.97 -12.46
CA LEU A 250 2.64 3.33 -13.76
C LEU A 250 1.16 3.08 -13.98
N ASN A 251 0.74 3.16 -15.24
CA ASN A 251 -0.57 2.70 -15.68
C ASN A 251 -0.41 1.31 -16.29
N THR A 252 -0.29 0.29 -15.42
CA THR A 252 -0.15 -1.11 -15.84
C THR A 252 -1.45 -1.72 -16.37
N ASN A 253 -2.58 -1.01 -16.25
CA ASN A 253 -3.85 -1.42 -16.87
C ASN A 253 -3.78 -1.40 -18.41
N LEU A 254 -2.85 -0.62 -18.98
CA LEU A 254 -2.53 -0.68 -20.41
C LEU A 254 -2.03 -2.06 -20.84
N TYR A 255 -1.48 -2.84 -19.90
CA TYR A 255 -0.92 -4.16 -20.14
C TYR A 255 -1.88 -5.30 -19.80
N TYR A 256 -3.06 -4.98 -19.25
CA TYR A 256 -4.01 -5.96 -18.76
C TYR A 256 -4.62 -6.79 -19.90
N GLY A 257 -4.84 -8.09 -19.66
CA GLY A 257 -5.41 -9.01 -20.64
C GLY A 257 -6.73 -8.50 -21.26
N PRO A 258 -7.72 -8.11 -20.43
CA PRO A 258 -9.01 -7.55 -20.86
C PRO A 258 -8.99 -6.20 -21.60
N ASN A 259 -7.90 -5.43 -21.58
CA ASN A 259 -7.90 -4.08 -22.18
C ASN A 259 -7.78 -4.14 -23.71
N ILE A 260 -8.89 -4.13 -24.45
CA ILE A 260 -8.87 -4.32 -25.91
C ILE A 260 -8.21 -3.13 -26.64
N VAL A 261 -8.14 -1.96 -26.00
CA VAL A 261 -7.60 -0.72 -26.58
C VAL A 261 -6.11 -0.84 -26.89
N THR A 262 -5.39 -1.69 -26.15
CA THR A 262 -3.94 -1.87 -26.29
C THR A 262 -3.54 -3.11 -27.09
N LEU A 263 -4.49 -3.83 -27.68
CA LEU A 263 -4.18 -4.98 -28.55
C LEU A 263 -3.23 -4.58 -29.68
N ASN A 264 -2.21 -5.42 -29.91
CA ASN A 264 -1.16 -5.22 -30.92
C ASN A 264 -0.36 -3.91 -30.81
N LYS A 265 -0.33 -3.27 -29.63
CA LYS A 265 0.56 -2.13 -29.36
C LYS A 265 1.86 -2.62 -28.71
N THR A 266 3.00 -2.20 -29.26
CA THR A 266 4.32 -2.57 -28.73
C THR A 266 4.69 -1.75 -27.49
N ASP A 267 4.30 -0.47 -27.45
CA ASP A 267 4.49 0.41 -26.30
C ASP A 267 3.26 1.32 -26.13
N PRO A 268 2.18 0.85 -25.49
CA PRO A 268 0.96 1.64 -25.34
C PRO A 268 1.24 2.91 -24.52
N ALA A 269 0.84 4.06 -25.08
CA ALA A 269 1.09 5.40 -24.55
C ALA A 269 2.58 5.80 -24.41
N ASN A 270 3.50 5.08 -25.07
CA ASN A 270 4.95 5.26 -24.96
C ASN A 270 5.46 5.14 -23.50
N GLN A 271 4.77 4.34 -22.68
CA GLN A 271 5.07 4.24 -21.25
C GLN A 271 6.38 3.50 -20.99
N PHE A 272 6.78 2.52 -21.80
CA PHE A 272 8.08 1.85 -21.66
C PHE A 272 9.23 2.79 -21.98
N GLU A 273 9.16 3.50 -23.12
CA GLU A 273 10.16 4.51 -23.48
C GLU A 273 10.28 5.58 -22.39
N TRP A 274 9.14 6.11 -21.93
CA TRP A 274 9.10 7.09 -20.85
C TRP A 274 9.69 6.54 -19.54
N LEU A 275 9.39 5.30 -19.18
CA LEU A 275 9.90 4.65 -17.97
C LEU A 275 11.42 4.48 -18.02
N GLU A 276 11.95 3.98 -19.13
CA GLU A 276 13.40 3.83 -19.29
C GLU A 276 14.12 5.18 -19.20
N ASN A 277 13.57 6.22 -19.83
CA ASN A 277 14.12 7.57 -19.76
C ASN A 277 14.09 8.12 -18.33
N THR A 278 12.97 7.95 -17.62
CA THR A 278 12.80 8.43 -16.24
C THR A 278 13.74 7.73 -15.26
N LEU A 279 13.90 6.40 -15.40
CA LEU A 279 14.85 5.62 -14.59
C LEU A 279 16.31 6.00 -14.89
N ASN A 280 16.64 6.24 -16.16
CA ASN A 280 17.97 6.71 -16.55
C ASN A 280 18.28 8.10 -15.96
N ILE A 281 17.33 9.03 -16.00
CA ILE A 281 17.47 10.36 -15.36
C ILE A 281 17.65 10.20 -13.84
N SER A 282 16.85 9.34 -13.20
CA SER A 282 16.97 9.05 -11.76
C SER A 282 18.36 8.50 -11.42
N GLN A 283 18.90 7.60 -12.26
CA GLN A 283 20.25 7.08 -12.10
C GLN A 283 21.33 8.17 -12.18
N GLN A 284 21.24 9.05 -13.18
CA GLN A 284 22.18 10.15 -13.38
C GLN A 284 22.13 11.16 -12.23
N ASN A 285 20.93 11.40 -11.69
CA ASN A 285 20.70 12.30 -10.57
C ASN A 285 20.92 11.65 -9.19
N LYS A 286 21.34 10.37 -9.15
CA LYS A 286 21.55 9.59 -7.91
C LYS A 286 20.29 9.51 -7.03
N GLU A 287 19.12 9.50 -7.65
CA GLU A 287 17.83 9.29 -7.00
C GLU A 287 17.60 7.78 -6.75
N LYS A 288 16.75 7.46 -5.78
CA LYS A 288 16.13 6.14 -5.65
C LYS A 288 14.68 6.21 -6.06
N VAL A 289 14.18 5.07 -6.53
CA VAL A 289 12.84 4.97 -7.10
C VAL A 289 12.01 3.94 -6.37
N TYR A 290 10.78 4.34 -6.02
CA TYR A 290 9.70 3.39 -5.75
C TYR A 290 8.77 3.34 -6.96
N ILE A 291 8.52 2.13 -7.45
CA ILE A 291 7.52 1.88 -8.49
C ILE A 291 6.19 1.60 -7.80
N ILE A 292 5.14 2.32 -8.17
CA ILE A 292 3.77 1.98 -7.79
C ILE A 292 2.96 1.71 -9.04
N ALA A 293 2.07 0.72 -9.00
CA ALA A 293 1.10 0.49 -10.06
C ALA A 293 -0.08 -0.30 -9.49
N HIS A 294 -1.15 -0.42 -10.26
CA HIS A 294 -2.28 -1.25 -9.83
C HIS A 294 -2.02 -2.74 -10.09
N ILE A 295 -1.96 -3.14 -11.36
CA ILE A 295 -1.77 -4.54 -11.77
C ILE A 295 -0.30 -4.93 -11.62
N PRO A 296 0.03 -6.00 -10.88
CA PRO A 296 1.40 -6.45 -10.68
C PRO A 296 2.01 -7.09 -11.94
N VAL A 297 3.33 -7.09 -12.03
CA VAL A 297 4.09 -8.00 -12.90
C VAL A 297 4.08 -9.43 -12.33
N GLY A 298 4.55 -10.39 -13.11
CA GLY A 298 4.69 -11.78 -12.71
C GLY A 298 3.42 -12.60 -12.86
N TYR A 299 3.44 -13.77 -12.21
CA TYR A 299 2.41 -14.80 -12.29
C TYR A 299 1.41 -14.69 -11.14
N LEU A 300 0.15 -14.97 -11.43
CA LEU A 300 -0.91 -15.02 -10.42
C LEU A 300 -0.70 -16.25 -9.52
N PRO A 301 -0.56 -16.09 -8.20
CA PRO A 301 -0.11 -17.17 -7.31
C PRO A 301 -1.20 -18.22 -7.00
N TYR A 302 -2.43 -18.00 -7.46
CA TYR A 302 -3.60 -18.88 -7.28
C TYR A 302 -4.00 -19.63 -8.55
N THR A 303 -3.27 -19.46 -9.66
CA THR A 303 -3.48 -20.21 -10.91
C THR A 303 -2.14 -20.58 -11.53
N VAL A 304 -2.13 -21.59 -12.41
CA VAL A 304 -0.90 -22.10 -13.02
C VAL A 304 -0.71 -21.48 -14.40
N GLY A 305 0.42 -20.82 -14.61
CA GLY A 305 0.84 -20.37 -15.94
C GLY A 305 0.09 -19.14 -16.47
N THR A 306 -0.53 -18.37 -15.58
CA THR A 306 -1.23 -17.14 -15.94
C THR A 306 -0.51 -15.93 -15.33
N THR A 307 -0.05 -15.01 -16.16
CA THR A 307 0.47 -13.71 -15.74
C THR A 307 -0.68 -12.75 -15.44
N ALA A 308 -0.46 -11.78 -14.55
CA ALA A 308 -1.47 -10.75 -14.23
C ALA A 308 -1.71 -9.78 -15.41
N MET A 309 -0.67 -9.53 -16.21
CA MET A 309 -0.72 -8.77 -17.45
C MET A 309 -0.39 -9.66 -18.65
N ARG A 310 -0.57 -9.17 -19.90
CA ARG A 310 -0.16 -9.95 -21.08
C ARG A 310 1.34 -10.23 -21.04
N GLU A 311 1.72 -11.46 -21.37
CA GLU A 311 3.09 -11.96 -21.25
C GLU A 311 4.13 -11.06 -21.92
N TYR A 312 3.86 -10.57 -23.13
CA TYR A 312 4.76 -9.64 -23.83
C TYR A 312 5.13 -8.41 -22.97
N TYR A 313 4.16 -7.80 -22.31
CA TYR A 313 4.38 -6.63 -21.47
C TYR A 313 5.03 -7.00 -20.13
N ASN A 314 4.68 -8.17 -19.58
CA ASN A 314 5.35 -8.71 -18.41
C ASN A 314 6.86 -8.83 -18.67
N GLU A 315 7.25 -9.53 -19.72
CA GLU A 315 8.66 -9.71 -20.09
C GLU A 315 9.37 -8.37 -20.31
N LYS A 316 8.71 -7.42 -20.99
CA LYS A 316 9.27 -6.10 -21.26
C LYS A 316 9.54 -5.30 -19.97
N LEU A 317 8.60 -5.29 -19.03
CA LEU A 317 8.79 -4.63 -17.73
C LEU A 317 9.85 -5.33 -16.88
N ILE A 318 9.85 -6.66 -16.84
CA ILE A 318 10.85 -7.42 -16.10
C ILE A 318 12.26 -7.11 -16.59
N ASP A 319 12.48 -6.98 -17.91
CA ASP A 319 13.78 -6.59 -18.46
C ASP A 319 14.17 -5.14 -18.09
N ILE A 320 13.23 -4.20 -18.10
CA ILE A 320 13.47 -2.81 -17.66
C ILE A 320 13.84 -2.77 -16.17
N PHE A 321 13.08 -3.46 -15.32
CA PHE A 321 13.33 -3.51 -13.88
C PHE A 321 14.65 -4.20 -13.54
N ARG A 322 15.04 -5.24 -14.29
CA ARG A 322 16.38 -5.85 -14.17
C ARG A 322 17.49 -4.83 -14.46
N LYS A 323 17.37 -4.11 -15.57
CA LYS A 323 18.35 -3.11 -16.05
C LYS A 323 18.56 -1.98 -15.04
N TYR A 324 17.52 -1.55 -14.35
CA TYR A 324 17.56 -0.42 -13.40
C TYR A 324 17.39 -0.82 -11.94
N SER A 325 17.62 -2.09 -11.59
CA SER A 325 17.44 -2.62 -10.23
C SER A 325 18.32 -1.95 -9.16
N ASN A 326 19.44 -1.33 -9.57
CA ASN A 326 20.29 -0.52 -8.69
C ASN A 326 19.65 0.83 -8.30
N VAL A 327 18.67 1.33 -9.06
CA VAL A 327 17.93 2.57 -8.82
C VAL A 327 16.62 2.28 -8.09
N ILE A 328 15.93 1.22 -8.47
CA ILE A 328 14.64 0.82 -7.90
C ILE A 328 14.85 0.20 -6.52
N ALA A 329 14.29 0.83 -5.49
CA ALA A 329 14.41 0.42 -4.09
C ALA A 329 13.20 -0.39 -3.57
N GLY A 330 12.09 -0.41 -4.31
CA GLY A 330 10.89 -1.17 -3.97
C GLY A 330 9.80 -1.01 -5.04
N GLN A 331 8.91 -2.00 -5.15
CA GLN A 331 7.77 -1.97 -6.06
C GLN A 331 6.49 -2.38 -5.32
N PHE A 332 5.39 -1.65 -5.54
CA PHE A 332 4.16 -1.77 -4.75
C PHE A 332 2.94 -1.83 -5.65
N TYR A 333 2.11 -2.86 -5.44
CA TYR A 333 0.96 -3.20 -6.28
C TYR A 333 -0.30 -3.51 -5.48
N GLY A 334 -1.45 -3.54 -6.17
CA GLY A 334 -2.74 -3.96 -5.62
C GLY A 334 -3.37 -5.05 -6.47
N HIS A 335 -4.61 -4.82 -6.93
CA HIS A 335 -5.38 -5.60 -7.92
C HIS A 335 -5.81 -7.00 -7.49
N THR A 336 -4.89 -7.79 -6.91
CA THR A 336 -5.16 -9.20 -6.58
C THR A 336 -6.01 -9.38 -5.33
N HIS A 337 -6.12 -8.32 -4.52
CA HIS A 337 -6.74 -8.30 -3.19
C HIS A 337 -6.10 -9.29 -2.21
N ARG A 338 -4.84 -9.67 -2.42
CA ARG A 338 -4.12 -10.64 -1.59
C ARG A 338 -2.80 -10.07 -1.12
N ASP A 339 -2.40 -10.49 0.07
CA ASP A 339 -1.07 -10.19 0.57
C ASP A 339 -0.05 -11.12 -0.10
N SER A 340 0.83 -10.57 -0.93
CA SER A 340 1.86 -11.36 -1.60
C SER A 340 3.16 -10.60 -1.73
N ILE A 341 4.25 -11.35 -1.72
CA ILE A 341 5.59 -10.85 -2.02
C ILE A 341 6.08 -11.48 -3.32
N MET A 342 6.89 -10.75 -4.07
CA MET A 342 7.64 -11.32 -5.18
C MET A 342 9.09 -10.82 -5.13
N VAL A 343 10.00 -11.64 -5.64
CA VAL A 343 11.42 -11.31 -5.71
C VAL A 343 11.90 -11.42 -7.15
N LEU A 344 12.22 -10.28 -7.74
CA LEU A 344 12.84 -10.23 -9.05
C LEU A 344 14.31 -10.64 -8.93
N SER A 345 14.70 -11.63 -9.72
CA SER A 345 16.09 -12.04 -9.88
C SER A 345 16.68 -11.57 -11.21
N ASP A 346 18.00 -11.36 -11.22
CA ASP A 346 18.77 -11.15 -12.46
C ASP A 346 18.81 -12.43 -13.31
N LYS A 347 19.39 -12.33 -14.52
CA LYS A 347 19.50 -13.47 -15.45
C LYS A 347 20.44 -14.59 -14.94
N LYS A 348 21.15 -14.37 -13.83
CA LYS A 348 22.03 -15.36 -13.17
C LYS A 348 21.37 -15.97 -11.92
N GLY A 349 20.13 -15.57 -11.59
CA GLY A 349 19.38 -16.06 -10.43
C GLY A 349 19.70 -15.35 -9.11
N SER A 350 20.38 -14.20 -9.14
CA SER A 350 20.62 -13.39 -7.94
C SER A 350 19.42 -12.47 -7.68
N PRO A 351 18.89 -12.38 -6.44
CA PRO A 351 17.76 -11.50 -6.15
C PRO A 351 18.20 -10.04 -6.15
N ILE A 352 17.47 -9.19 -6.89
CA ILE A 352 17.84 -7.79 -7.16
C ILE A 352 16.74 -6.77 -6.81
N ASN A 353 15.47 -7.17 -6.73
CA ASN A 353 14.37 -6.25 -6.40
C ASN A 353 13.25 -6.96 -5.61
N SER A 354 12.68 -6.26 -4.64
CA SER A 354 11.56 -6.72 -3.81
C SER A 354 10.27 -6.05 -4.27
N LEU A 355 9.22 -6.84 -4.43
CA LEU A 355 7.90 -6.37 -4.87
C LEU A 355 6.85 -6.82 -3.84
N PHE A 356 5.88 -5.96 -3.58
CA PHE A 356 4.84 -6.18 -2.57
C PHE A 356 3.47 -5.93 -3.21
N VAL A 357 2.59 -6.91 -3.09
CA VAL A 357 1.18 -6.79 -3.48
C VAL A 357 0.37 -6.66 -2.20
N ALA A 358 -0.40 -5.58 -2.08
CA ALA A 358 -1.22 -5.31 -0.92
C ALA A 358 -2.61 -5.92 -1.06
N PRO A 359 -3.18 -6.46 0.04
CA PRO A 359 -4.57 -6.85 0.05
C PRO A 359 -5.47 -5.62 -0.02
N ALA A 360 -6.72 -5.87 -0.41
CA ALA A 360 -7.71 -4.82 -0.57
C ALA A 360 -8.31 -4.39 0.76
N VAL A 361 -8.90 -3.18 0.77
CA VAL A 361 -9.88 -2.81 1.79
C VAL A 361 -11.20 -3.54 1.55
N THR A 362 -11.63 -3.71 0.29
CA THR A 362 -12.84 -4.50 -0.02
C THR A 362 -12.66 -5.97 0.36
N PRO A 363 -13.67 -6.62 0.97
CA PRO A 363 -13.68 -8.05 1.25
C PRO A 363 -14.38 -8.87 0.16
N VAL A 364 -14.75 -8.26 -0.97
CA VAL A 364 -15.63 -8.87 -1.96
C VAL A 364 -15.05 -10.19 -2.51
N LYS A 365 -15.91 -11.19 -2.67
CA LYS A 365 -15.63 -12.40 -3.44
C LYS A 365 -16.84 -12.80 -4.26
N ASN A 366 -16.60 -13.56 -5.32
CA ASN A 366 -17.67 -14.22 -6.05
C ASN A 366 -18.28 -15.36 -5.20
N VAL A 367 -19.54 -15.70 -5.47
CA VAL A 367 -20.29 -16.76 -4.77
C VAL A 367 -19.55 -18.12 -4.83
N LEU A 368 -18.92 -18.42 -5.96
CA LEU A 368 -18.18 -19.68 -6.16
C LEU A 368 -16.82 -19.74 -5.45
N GLN A 369 -16.31 -18.60 -4.97
CA GLN A 369 -15.03 -18.56 -4.28
C GLN A 369 -15.22 -18.93 -2.81
N LYS A 370 -14.39 -19.87 -2.34
CA LYS A 370 -14.36 -20.28 -0.94
C LYS A 370 -13.72 -19.19 -0.06
N GLN A 371 -12.63 -18.60 -0.52
CA GLN A 371 -11.83 -17.65 0.24
C GLN A 371 -11.99 -16.22 -0.29
N THR A 372 -11.89 -15.26 0.63
CA THR A 372 -11.67 -13.84 0.36
C THR A 372 -10.56 -13.31 1.28
N ASN A 373 -10.38 -12.01 1.34
CA ASN A 373 -9.54 -11.32 2.32
C ASN A 373 -10.42 -10.60 3.35
N ASN A 374 -9.92 -10.47 4.58
CA ASN A 374 -10.37 -9.37 5.43
C ASN A 374 -9.89 -8.02 4.83
N PRO A 375 -10.56 -6.91 5.17
CA PRO A 375 -10.06 -5.57 4.87
C PRO A 375 -8.66 -5.35 5.43
N GLY A 376 -7.74 -4.90 4.59
CA GLY A 376 -6.33 -4.72 4.95
C GLY A 376 -5.77 -3.36 4.52
N ILE A 377 -4.84 -2.84 5.32
CA ILE A 377 -4.01 -1.67 5.01
C ILE A 377 -2.59 -1.93 5.54
N ARG A 378 -1.56 -1.29 4.99
CA ARG A 378 -0.18 -1.51 5.46
C ARG A 378 0.65 -0.27 5.56
N LEU A 379 1.62 -0.32 6.47
CA LEU A 379 2.63 0.71 6.69
C LEU A 379 4.00 0.12 6.40
N PHE A 380 4.77 0.78 5.54
CA PHE A 380 6.17 0.43 5.31
C PHE A 380 7.09 1.31 6.13
N GLN A 381 8.23 0.74 6.49
CA GLN A 381 9.35 1.42 7.12
C GLN A 381 10.55 1.41 6.17
N TYR A 382 11.27 2.53 6.09
CA TYR A 382 12.45 2.69 5.24
C TYR A 382 13.56 3.52 5.90
N ASP A 383 14.81 3.30 5.47
CA ASP A 383 15.93 4.16 5.85
C ASP A 383 15.86 5.48 5.06
N PRO A 384 15.77 6.65 5.72
CA PRO A 384 15.64 7.93 5.03
C PRO A 384 16.90 8.36 4.23
N HIS A 385 18.04 7.66 4.38
CA HIS A 385 19.27 8.00 3.67
C HIS A 385 19.37 7.30 2.31
N ASP A 386 18.99 6.02 2.24
CA ASP A 386 19.14 5.20 1.03
C ASP A 386 17.84 4.56 0.52
N TYR A 387 16.73 4.83 1.21
CA TYR A 387 15.36 4.43 0.87
C TYR A 387 15.14 2.92 0.80
N LYS A 388 16.04 2.15 1.42
CA LYS A 388 15.85 0.71 1.57
C LYS A 388 14.72 0.44 2.55
N LEU A 389 13.85 -0.49 2.17
CA LEU A 389 12.78 -0.97 3.03
C LEU A 389 13.36 -1.81 4.17
N SER A 390 13.01 -1.42 5.40
CA SER A 390 13.41 -2.10 6.63
C SER A 390 12.31 -3.01 7.17
N ASP A 391 11.05 -2.61 7.09
CA ASP A 391 9.92 -3.42 7.58
C ASP A 391 8.59 -3.12 6.89
N MET A 392 7.61 -3.98 7.12
CA MET A 392 6.21 -3.78 6.75
C MET A 392 5.30 -4.26 7.88
N LEU A 393 4.37 -3.40 8.26
CA LEU A 393 3.33 -3.67 9.25
C LEU A 393 2.00 -3.79 8.50
N GLN A 394 1.44 -4.99 8.50
CA GLN A 394 0.12 -5.25 7.93
C GLN A 394 -0.92 -5.09 9.04
N TYR A 395 -1.92 -4.25 8.81
CA TYR A 395 -3.08 -4.08 9.66
C TYR A 395 -4.32 -4.63 8.97
N TYR A 396 -5.29 -5.07 9.76
CA TYR A 396 -6.52 -5.60 9.23
C TYR A 396 -7.71 -5.36 10.15
N LEU A 397 -8.90 -5.43 9.56
CA LEU A 397 -10.16 -5.50 10.27
C LEU A 397 -10.69 -6.93 10.20
N ASN A 398 -10.93 -7.57 11.35
CA ASN A 398 -11.71 -8.81 11.31
C ASN A 398 -13.17 -8.45 11.02
N LEU A 399 -13.59 -8.62 9.76
CA LEU A 399 -14.91 -8.16 9.28
C LEU A 399 -16.05 -8.81 10.07
N THR A 400 -15.94 -10.10 10.36
CA THR A 400 -16.93 -10.85 11.13
C THR A 400 -17.09 -10.27 12.54
N ASP A 401 -15.98 -10.06 13.26
CA ASP A 401 -15.99 -9.49 14.61
C ASP A 401 -16.53 -8.05 14.62
N ALA A 402 -16.13 -7.24 13.63
CA ALA A 402 -16.56 -5.86 13.50
C ALA A 402 -18.06 -5.75 13.23
N ASN A 403 -18.60 -6.59 12.34
CA ASN A 403 -20.03 -6.63 12.06
C ASN A 403 -20.85 -7.14 13.26
N LEU A 404 -20.35 -8.14 13.99
CA LEU A 404 -21.02 -8.65 15.20
C LEU A 404 -21.09 -7.62 16.33
N LYS A 405 -20.03 -6.84 16.52
CA LYS A 405 -19.95 -5.83 17.59
C LYS A 405 -20.46 -4.45 17.19
N GLY A 406 -20.52 -4.15 15.90
CA GLY A 406 -20.77 -2.79 15.41
C GLY A 406 -19.60 -1.84 15.63
N GLU A 407 -18.38 -2.35 15.81
CA GLU A 407 -17.17 -1.56 16.09
C GLU A 407 -16.00 -1.93 15.16
N SER A 408 -15.35 -0.95 14.54
CA SER A 408 -14.21 -1.17 13.64
C SER A 408 -12.88 -1.24 14.39
N ASN A 409 -12.61 -2.36 15.06
CA ASN A 409 -11.34 -2.58 15.74
C ASN A 409 -10.23 -3.06 14.78
N TRP A 410 -9.65 -2.11 14.04
CA TRP A 410 -8.45 -2.34 13.23
C TRP A 410 -7.26 -2.69 14.11
N LYS A 411 -6.54 -3.75 13.74
CA LYS A 411 -5.45 -4.31 14.55
C LYS A 411 -4.27 -4.72 13.69
N LEU A 412 -3.10 -4.75 14.30
CA LEU A 412 -1.90 -5.29 13.69
C LEU A 412 -2.12 -6.79 13.42
N GLU A 413 -2.00 -7.18 12.15
CA GLU A 413 -1.99 -8.57 11.75
C GLU A 413 -0.60 -9.15 12.01
N TYR A 414 0.43 -8.51 11.44
CA TYR A 414 1.80 -8.93 11.60
C TYR A 414 2.82 -7.83 11.25
N ILE A 415 4.04 -8.01 11.75
CA ILE A 415 5.25 -7.29 11.34
C ILE A 415 6.11 -8.28 10.57
N LEU A 416 6.49 -7.97 9.33
CA LEU A 416 7.10 -8.92 8.40
C LEU A 416 8.39 -9.51 8.99
N THR A 417 9.31 -8.66 9.44
CA THR A 417 10.61 -9.10 9.99
C THR A 417 10.43 -10.01 11.21
N GLN A 418 9.56 -9.64 12.15
CA GLN A 418 9.32 -10.39 13.39
C GLN A 418 8.65 -11.75 13.13
N THR A 419 7.73 -11.77 12.18
CA THR A 419 6.90 -12.95 11.90
C THR A 419 7.67 -14.04 11.19
N TYR A 420 8.55 -13.62 10.27
CA TYR A 420 9.34 -14.49 9.42
C TYR A 420 10.81 -14.62 9.85
N ASP A 421 11.23 -13.88 10.89
CA ASP A 421 12.60 -13.85 11.39
C ASP A 421 13.61 -13.50 10.29
N VAL A 422 13.35 -12.39 9.60
CA VAL A 422 14.23 -11.84 8.54
C VAL A 422 14.72 -10.45 8.95
N GLU A 423 15.94 -10.10 8.54
CA GLU A 423 16.60 -8.86 8.97
C GLU A 423 15.93 -7.60 8.42
N ASP A 424 15.45 -7.66 7.18
CA ASP A 424 14.87 -6.54 6.44
C ASP A 424 14.04 -7.02 5.24
N LEU A 425 13.58 -6.08 4.42
CA LEU A 425 12.79 -6.32 3.20
C LEU A 425 13.64 -6.33 1.93
N GLN A 426 14.98 -6.43 2.06
CA GLN A 426 15.86 -6.44 0.90
C GLN A 426 15.70 -7.74 0.09
N PRO A 427 16.02 -7.72 -1.22
CA PRO A 427 15.77 -8.86 -2.11
C PRO A 427 16.38 -10.17 -1.60
N LYS A 428 17.57 -10.11 -1.01
CA LYS A 428 18.27 -11.29 -0.46
C LYS A 428 17.51 -11.91 0.72
N SER A 429 17.00 -11.09 1.63
CA SER A 429 16.23 -11.51 2.81
C SER A 429 14.93 -12.18 2.39
N LEU A 430 14.17 -11.55 1.49
CA LEU A 430 12.92 -12.09 0.97
C LEU A 430 13.13 -13.35 0.11
N TYR A 431 14.22 -13.43 -0.66
CA TYR A 431 14.54 -14.64 -1.42
C TYR A 431 14.91 -15.80 -0.49
N GLY A 432 15.62 -15.52 0.61
CA GLY A 432 15.88 -16.48 1.68
C GLY A 432 14.59 -17.00 2.30
N LEU A 433 13.63 -16.11 2.59
CA LEU A 433 12.31 -16.47 3.08
C LEU A 433 11.52 -17.33 2.09
N ALA A 434 11.50 -16.96 0.81
CA ALA A 434 10.84 -17.74 -0.23
C ALA A 434 11.43 -19.17 -0.36
N LYS A 435 12.75 -19.32 -0.17
CA LYS A 435 13.39 -20.64 -0.07
C LYS A 435 12.95 -21.43 1.17
N GLN A 436 12.76 -20.76 2.31
CA GLN A 436 12.21 -21.42 3.51
C GLN A 436 10.77 -21.88 3.29
N PHE A 437 9.98 -21.12 2.52
CA PHE A 437 8.63 -21.55 2.17
C PHE A 437 8.61 -22.84 1.33
N ALA A 438 9.58 -22.99 0.42
CA ALA A 438 9.71 -24.16 -0.46
C ALA A 438 10.01 -25.48 0.29
N VAL A 439 10.49 -25.43 1.53
CA VAL A 439 10.78 -26.62 2.35
C VAL A 439 9.49 -27.42 2.61
N LEU A 440 9.59 -28.76 2.61
CA LEU A 440 8.46 -29.64 2.96
C LEU A 440 7.93 -29.27 4.36
N ASP A 441 6.60 -29.20 4.50
CA ASP A 441 5.93 -28.83 5.76
C ASP A 441 6.38 -27.50 6.39
N SER A 442 6.85 -26.55 5.56
CA SER A 442 7.28 -25.23 6.02
C SER A 442 6.20 -24.50 6.83
N LYS A 443 6.45 -24.31 8.13
CA LYS A 443 5.62 -23.50 9.02
C LYS A 443 5.55 -22.04 8.58
N GLN A 444 6.63 -21.53 7.96
CA GLN A 444 6.66 -20.17 7.43
C GLN A 444 5.70 -20.02 6.26
N PHE A 445 5.62 -21.03 5.38
CA PHE A 445 4.65 -21.02 4.29
C PHE A 445 3.20 -21.09 4.78
N ILE A 446 2.92 -21.89 5.81
CA ILE A 446 1.58 -21.97 6.41
C ILE A 446 1.15 -20.60 6.96
N LYS A 447 2.04 -19.91 7.68
CA LYS A 447 1.79 -18.52 8.12
C LYS A 447 1.53 -17.59 6.94
N TYR A 448 2.42 -17.62 5.93
CA TYR A 448 2.27 -16.82 4.72
C TYR A 448 0.92 -17.05 4.04
N TYR A 449 0.48 -18.30 3.93
CA TYR A 449 -0.79 -18.60 3.26
C TYR A 449 -2.02 -18.17 4.08
N ASN A 450 -1.93 -18.13 5.41
CA ASN A 450 -2.97 -17.51 6.24
C ASN A 450 -3.03 -15.99 6.00
N TYR A 451 -1.88 -15.32 5.97
CA TYR A 451 -1.79 -13.87 5.73
C TYR A 451 -2.11 -13.48 4.28
N PHE A 452 -1.92 -14.37 3.31
CA PHE A 452 -2.33 -14.18 1.92
C PHE A 452 -3.82 -13.80 1.81
N PHE A 453 -4.65 -14.33 2.70
CA PHE A 453 -6.08 -14.02 2.84
C PHE A 453 -6.39 -13.05 3.99
N VAL A 454 -5.38 -12.34 4.51
CA VAL A 454 -5.51 -11.41 5.64
C VAL A 454 -6.21 -12.06 6.84
N SER A 455 -5.78 -13.29 7.15
CA SER A 455 -6.32 -14.09 8.25
C SER A 455 -7.85 -14.28 8.21
N TYR A 456 -8.43 -14.28 7.01
CA TYR A 456 -9.87 -14.52 6.82
C TYR A 456 -10.31 -15.90 7.33
N ASP A 457 -9.55 -16.94 6.97
CA ASP A 457 -9.83 -18.32 7.37
C ASP A 457 -8.57 -18.98 7.94
N SER A 458 -8.54 -19.19 9.26
CA SER A 458 -7.43 -19.87 9.94
C SER A 458 -7.30 -21.36 9.60
N GLY A 459 -8.33 -21.97 9.02
CA GLY A 459 -8.37 -23.37 8.59
C GLY A 459 -8.01 -23.57 7.12
N VAL A 460 -7.52 -22.55 6.44
CA VAL A 460 -7.17 -22.63 5.02
C VAL A 460 -5.98 -23.56 4.80
N ILE A 461 -6.11 -24.47 3.83
CA ILE A 461 -5.09 -25.47 3.49
C ILE A 461 -4.65 -25.26 2.05
N CYS A 462 -3.33 -25.24 1.83
CA CYS A 462 -2.70 -25.21 0.52
C CYS A 462 -2.06 -26.55 0.23
N ASP A 463 -2.62 -27.31 -0.72
CA ASP A 463 -2.05 -28.58 -1.16
C ASP A 463 -0.73 -28.39 -1.93
N GLY A 464 -0.12 -29.49 -2.36
CA GLY A 464 1.16 -29.46 -3.09
C GLY A 464 1.13 -28.62 -4.38
N LYS A 465 -0.01 -28.59 -5.09
CA LYS A 465 -0.17 -27.83 -6.34
C LYS A 465 -0.38 -26.35 -6.06
N CYS A 466 -1.19 -26.02 -5.06
CA CYS A 466 -1.35 -24.68 -4.55
C CYS A 466 0.00 -24.11 -4.10
N LYS A 467 0.77 -24.88 -3.33
CA LYS A 467 2.07 -24.46 -2.81
C LYS A 467 3.07 -24.23 -3.93
N SER A 468 3.18 -25.15 -4.90
CA SER A 468 4.10 -24.95 -6.03
C SER A 468 3.74 -23.70 -6.85
N SER A 469 2.45 -23.44 -7.07
CA SER A 469 1.98 -22.24 -7.78
C SER A 469 2.38 -20.96 -7.03
N GLN A 470 2.15 -20.92 -5.72
CA GLN A 470 2.54 -19.81 -4.84
C GLN A 470 4.05 -19.57 -4.87
N ILE A 471 4.87 -20.60 -4.60
CA ILE A 471 6.33 -20.45 -4.55
C ILE A 471 6.91 -20.04 -5.91
N CYS A 472 6.42 -20.65 -6.99
CA CYS A 472 6.93 -20.32 -8.31
C CYS A 472 6.57 -18.88 -8.71
N ALA A 473 5.37 -18.40 -8.37
CA ALA A 473 4.98 -17.01 -8.60
C ALA A 473 5.79 -16.01 -7.77
N ILE A 474 6.11 -16.34 -6.51
CA ILE A 474 6.93 -15.49 -5.62
C ILE A 474 8.35 -15.33 -6.18
N MET A 475 8.96 -16.41 -6.68
CA MET A 475 10.39 -16.45 -7.00
C MET A 475 10.72 -16.20 -8.48
N ASN A 476 9.74 -16.33 -9.38
CA ASN A 476 9.98 -16.39 -10.82
C ASN A 476 8.94 -15.57 -11.58
N LEU A 477 9.37 -14.40 -12.06
CA LEU A 477 8.48 -13.39 -12.63
C LEU A 477 8.50 -13.37 -14.17
N ASP A 478 9.44 -14.07 -14.81
CA ASP A 478 9.50 -14.27 -16.26
C ASP A 478 9.11 -15.70 -16.65
N HIS A 479 8.73 -15.87 -17.90
CA HIS A 479 8.22 -17.13 -18.42
C HIS A 479 9.19 -18.30 -18.24
N VAL A 480 10.47 -18.11 -18.57
CA VAL A 480 11.45 -19.20 -18.55
C VAL A 480 11.65 -19.69 -17.12
N SER A 481 11.90 -18.78 -16.19
CA SER A 481 12.12 -19.14 -14.78
C SER A 481 10.88 -19.74 -14.13
N TYR A 482 9.68 -19.24 -14.45
CA TYR A 482 8.44 -19.75 -13.88
C TYR A 482 8.13 -21.18 -14.34
N VAL A 483 8.24 -21.44 -15.65
CA VAL A 483 8.02 -22.77 -16.21
C VAL A 483 9.03 -23.77 -15.67
N ASP A 484 10.30 -23.38 -15.56
CA ASP A 484 11.34 -24.27 -15.03
C ASP A 484 11.14 -24.57 -13.54
N CYS A 485 10.67 -23.60 -12.75
CA CYS A 485 10.26 -23.84 -11.37
C CYS A 485 9.16 -24.90 -11.25
N LEU A 486 8.10 -24.79 -12.06
CA LEU A 486 7.00 -25.76 -12.03
C LEU A 486 7.46 -27.17 -12.44
N LYS A 487 8.32 -27.29 -13.44
CA LYS A 487 8.90 -28.59 -13.84
C LYS A 487 9.68 -29.23 -12.70
N GLN A 488 10.48 -28.46 -11.96
CA GLN A 488 11.24 -28.99 -10.83
C GLN A 488 10.34 -29.51 -9.71
N TYR A 489 9.24 -28.81 -9.42
CA TYR A 489 8.25 -29.29 -8.44
C TYR A 489 7.55 -30.57 -8.90
N TYR A 490 7.19 -30.66 -10.19
CA TYR A 490 6.57 -31.85 -10.76
C TYR A 490 7.50 -33.07 -10.68
N ILE A 491 8.79 -32.90 -10.97
CA ILE A 491 9.78 -33.99 -10.88
C ILE A 491 9.93 -34.46 -9.43
N LYS A 492 10.01 -33.53 -8.46
CA LYS A 492 10.18 -33.87 -7.04
C LYS A 492 8.98 -34.55 -6.38
N GLN A 493 7.78 -34.45 -6.94
CA GLN A 493 6.58 -35.13 -6.42
C GLN A 493 6.33 -36.49 -7.07
N ASN A 494 7.00 -36.80 -8.18
CA ASN A 494 6.88 -38.08 -8.90
C ASN A 494 8.11 -38.98 -8.75
N LEU A 495 9.09 -38.57 -7.94
CA LEU A 495 10.21 -39.35 -7.42
C LEU A 495 9.96 -39.59 -5.94
#